data_AF-A0A142Y947-F1
#
_entry.id   AF-A0A142Y947-F1
#
_cell.length_a   1.000
_cell.length_b   1.000
_cell.length_c   1.000
_cell.angle_alpha   90.00
_cell.angle_beta   90.00
_cell.angle_gamma   90.00
#
_symmetry.space_group_name_H-M   'P 1'
#
loop_
_entity.id
_entity.type
_entity.pdbx_description
1 polymer ?
#
loop_
_entity_poly.entity_id
_entity_poly.type
_entity_poly.pdbx_seq_one_letter_code
_entity_poly.pdbx_strand_id
1 'polypeptide(L)'
;MEKLKVELIGKTVVIGSREIYEVELRDIETPQSLLEWVFHLSRKEWVSPEIISQFIEIVSRNKGWRLHGNVPFRMPDLSLSR
;
A
#
# COMPACT_ATOMS: atom_id res chain seq x y z
N MET A 1 -3.73 17.19 -11.64
CA MET A 1 -3.72 16.64 -10.27
C MET A 1 -2.54 15.70 -10.14
N GLU A 2 -1.63 15.96 -9.22
CA GLU A 2 -0.48 15.10 -8.97
C GLU A 2 -0.98 13.75 -8.42
N LYS A 3 -0.56 12.64 -9.02
CA LYS A 3 -0.97 11.31 -8.53
C LYS A 3 -0.21 11.04 -7.23
N LEU A 4 -0.94 10.78 -6.15
CA LEU A 4 -0.38 10.23 -4.92
C LEU A 4 0.25 8.87 -5.24
N LYS A 5 1.46 8.62 -4.74
CA LYS A 5 2.21 7.38 -4.95
C LYS A 5 2.56 6.74 -3.62
N VAL A 6 2.74 5.42 -3.65
CA VAL A 6 3.33 4.66 -2.55
C VAL A 6 4.68 4.13 -3.02
N GLU A 7 5.75 4.49 -2.32
CA GLU A 7 7.11 4.13 -2.69
C GLU A 7 7.85 3.57 -1.48
N LEU A 8 8.70 2.56 -1.70
CA LEU A 8 9.60 2.03 -0.67
C LEU A 8 10.97 2.70 -0.82
N ILE A 9 11.36 3.47 0.19
CA ILE A 9 12.67 4.13 0.26
C ILE A 9 13.44 3.50 1.41
N GLY A 10 14.39 2.62 1.07
CA GLY A 10 15.15 1.86 2.06
C GLY A 10 14.26 0.93 2.88
N LYS A 11 13.96 1.32 4.13
CA LYS A 11 13.08 0.59 5.05
C LYS A 11 11.78 1.33 5.38
N THR A 12 11.49 2.42 4.69
CA THR A 12 10.34 3.29 4.94
C THR A 12 9.42 3.29 3.73
N VAL A 13 8.14 3.03 3.96
CA VAL A 13 7.09 3.19 2.96
C VAL A 13 6.60 4.63 3.03
N VAL A 14 6.76 5.36 1.94
CA VAL A 14 6.35 6.75 1.79
C VAL A 14 5.05 6.79 1.02
N ILE A 15 4.05 7.48 1.57
CA ILE A 15 2.73 7.67 0.97
C ILE A 15 2.47 9.17 0.78
N GLY A 16 2.29 9.61 -0.46
CA GLY A 16 1.81 10.97 -0.79
C GLY A 16 2.71 11.78 -1.72
N SER A 17 2.32 13.03 -2.03
CA SER A 17 3.12 13.97 -2.84
C SER A 17 3.46 15.29 -2.14
N ARG A 18 2.75 15.68 -1.07
CA ARG A 18 2.93 16.96 -0.35
C ARG A 18 2.99 16.83 1.17
N GLU A 19 2.26 15.90 1.76
CA GLU A 19 2.41 15.50 3.17
C GLU A 19 2.89 14.06 3.16
N ILE A 20 4.19 13.88 3.40
CA ILE A 20 4.88 12.60 3.33
C ILE A 20 4.45 11.81 4.56
N TYR A 21 3.53 10.86 4.38
CA TYR A 21 3.21 9.92 5.45
C TYR A 21 4.21 8.76 5.38
N GLU A 22 5.11 8.73 6.35
CA GLU A 22 6.17 7.74 6.44
C GLU A 22 5.75 6.60 7.38
N VAL A 23 5.89 5.37 6.91
CA VAL A 23 5.66 4.17 7.70
C VAL A 23 6.92 3.33 7.67
N GLU A 24 7.56 3.13 8.82
CA GLU A 24 8.72 2.25 8.87
C GLU A 24 8.29 0.78 8.81
N LEU A 25 8.98 -0.01 7.98
CA LEU A 25 8.70 -1.44 7.87
C LEU A 25 8.95 -2.20 9.18
N ARG A 26 9.74 -1.64 10.12
CA ARG A 26 9.91 -2.22 11.45
C ARG A 26 8.63 -2.12 12.30
N ASP A 27 7.77 -1.15 12.02
CA ASP A 27 6.49 -0.97 12.70
C ASP A 27 5.43 -1.97 12.19
N ILE A 28 5.79 -2.79 11.19
CA ILE A 28 4.95 -3.81 10.57
C ILE A 28 5.64 -5.18 10.66
N GLU A 29 5.65 -5.77 11.85
CA GLU A 29 6.32 -7.04 12.11
C GLU A 29 5.47 -8.27 11.74
N THR A 30 4.14 -8.11 11.73
CA THR A 30 3.18 -9.20 11.52
C THR A 30 2.05 -8.81 10.55
N PRO A 31 1.37 -9.77 9.91
CA PRO A 31 0.19 -9.48 9.09
C PRO A 31 -0.90 -8.70 9.85
N GLN A 32 -1.02 -8.92 11.17
CA GLN A 32 -1.93 -8.19 12.04
C GLN A 32 -1.55 -6.71 12.14
N SER A 33 -0.27 -6.40 12.36
CA SER A 33 0.21 -5.00 12.36
C SER A 33 -0.01 -4.32 11.01
N LEU A 34 0.07 -5.05 9.89
CA LEU A 34 -0.29 -4.51 8.57
C LEU A 34 -1.78 -4.15 8.49
N LEU A 35 -2.66 -5.02 9.01
CA LEU A 35 -4.10 -4.73 9.05
C LEU A 35 -4.41 -3.51 9.91
N GLU A 36 -3.73 -3.34 11.05
CA GLU A 36 -3.85 -2.15 11.91
C GLU A 36 -3.46 -0.88 11.14
N TRP A 37 -2.33 -0.92 10.41
CA TRP A 37 -1.89 0.19 9.56
C TRP A 37 -2.85 0.47 8.42
N VAL A 38 -3.39 -0.56 7.76
CA VAL A 38 -4.41 -0.41 6.71
C VAL A 38 -5.66 0.25 7.26
N PHE A 39 -6.14 -0.17 8.44
CA PHE A 39 -7.29 0.43 9.09
C PHE A 39 -7.04 1.89 9.50
N HIS A 40 -5.84 2.19 9.98
CA HIS A 40 -5.44 3.56 10.30
C HIS A 40 -5.42 4.47 9.06
N LEU A 41 -4.82 3.98 7.96
CA LEU A 41 -4.77 4.69 6.68
C LEU A 41 -6.15 4.88 6.07
N SER A 42 -7.04 3.87 6.14
CA SER A 42 -8.39 3.95 5.58
C SER A 42 -9.29 5.00 6.24
N ARG A 43 -8.89 5.53 7.41
CA ARG A 43 -9.61 6.61 8.11
C ARG A 43 -9.16 8.01 7.67
N LYS A 44 -8.16 8.11 6.80
CA LYS A 44 -7.67 9.39 6.28
C LYS A 44 -8.43 9.74 5.00
N GLU A 45 -9.02 10.93 4.95
CA GLU A 45 -9.84 11.40 3.81
C GLU A 45 -9.06 11.44 2.48
N TRP A 46 -7.74 11.60 2.54
CA TRP A 46 -6.87 11.66 1.38
C TRP A 46 -6.38 10.28 0.89
N VAL A 47 -6.63 9.20 1.64
CA VAL A 47 -6.22 7.84 1.27
C VAL A 47 -7.30 7.17 0.45
N SER A 48 -6.96 6.78 -0.77
CA SER A 48 -7.85 6.02 -1.65
C SER A 48 -7.65 4.50 -1.52
N PRO A 49 -8.61 3.67 -1.94
CA PRO A 49 -8.45 2.21 -1.99
C PRO A 49 -7.23 1.75 -2.80
N GLU A 50 -6.84 2.49 -3.84
CA GLU A 50 -5.66 2.21 -4.67
C GLU A 50 -4.36 2.43 -3.90
N ILE A 51 -4.32 3.43 -3.01
CA ILE A 51 -3.17 3.68 -2.12
C ILE A 51 -3.04 2.52 -1.12
N ILE A 52 -4.15 2.09 -0.51
CA ILE A 52 -4.16 0.95 0.41
C ILE A 52 -3.67 -0.31 -0.28
N SER A 53 -4.14 -0.58 -1.49
CA SER A 53 -3.73 -1.75 -2.27
C SER A 53 -2.22 -1.74 -2.53
N GLN A 54 -1.67 -0.60 -2.98
CA GLN A 54 -0.23 -0.45 -3.19
C GLN A 54 0.58 -0.60 -1.90
N PHE A 55 0.09 -0.04 -0.79
CA PHE A 55 0.71 -0.18 0.53
C PHE A 55 0.78 -1.65 0.97
N ILE A 56 -0.33 -2.38 0.88
CA ILE A 56 -0.39 -3.81 1.19
C ILE A 56 0.59 -4.60 0.33
N GLU A 57 0.64 -4.34 -0.98
CA GLU A 57 1.53 -5.03 -1.91
C GLU A 57 3.00 -4.81 -1.59
N ILE A 58 3.41 -3.56 -1.35
CA ILE A 58 4.79 -3.19 -1.06
C ILE A 58 5.26 -3.86 0.24
N VAL A 59 4.45 -3.77 1.30
CA VAL A 59 4.78 -4.39 2.59
C VAL A 59 4.83 -5.90 2.47
N SER A 60 3.81 -6.52 1.86
CA SER A 60 3.72 -7.98 1.73
C SER A 60 4.88 -8.54 0.92
N ARG A 61 5.24 -7.87 -0.20
CA ARG A 61 6.39 -8.26 -1.03
C ARG A 61 7.69 -8.15 -0.25
N ASN A 62 7.90 -7.06 0.48
CA ASN A 62 9.11 -6.87 1.27
C ASN A 62 9.24 -7.92 2.40
N LYS A 63 8.14 -8.25 3.06
CA LYS A 63 8.10 -9.21 4.17
C LYS A 63 8.00 -10.67 3.72
N GLY A 64 7.82 -10.93 2.43
CA GLY A 64 7.62 -12.28 1.90
C GLY A 64 6.27 -12.90 2.28
N TRP A 65 5.28 -12.08 2.65
CA TRP A 65 3.95 -12.54 3.02
C TRP A 65 3.09 -12.86 1.81
N ARG A 66 2.34 -13.96 1.90
CA ARG A 66 1.34 -14.35 0.91
C ARG A 66 -0.05 -14.05 1.45
N LEU A 67 -0.53 -12.84 1.22
CA LEU A 67 -1.87 -12.42 1.68
C LEU A 67 -3.00 -12.79 0.70
N HIS A 68 -2.65 -13.14 -0.54
CA HIS A 68 -3.59 -13.67 -1.53
C HIS A 68 -3.12 -15.07 -1.96
N GLY A 69 -3.98 -16.08 -1.76
CA GLY A 69 -3.73 -17.43 -2.26
C GLY A 69 -3.84 -17.48 -3.78
N ASN A 70 -2.73 -17.68 -4.48
CA ASN A 70 -2.65 -18.16 -5.86
C ASN A 70 -3.50 -17.48 -6.95
N VAL A 71 -3.80 -16.20 -6.84
CA VAL A 71 -4.31 -15.42 -7.99
C VAL A 71 -3.13 -14.67 -8.60
N PRO A 72 -2.71 -14.96 -9.85
CA PRO A 72 -1.70 -14.15 -10.51
C PRO A 72 -2.24 -12.72 -10.62
N PHE A 73 -1.48 -11.77 -10.09
CA PHE A 73 -1.77 -10.34 -10.18
C PHE A 73 -1.93 -9.95 -11.65
N ARG A 74 -3.17 -9.67 -12.07
CA ARG A 74 -3.46 -8.97 -13.33
C ARG A 74 -3.82 -7.54 -12.97
N MET A 75 -3.00 -6.59 -13.43
CA MET A 75 -3.45 -5.20 -13.55
C MET A 75 -4.80 -5.21 -14.28
N PRO A 76 -5.87 -4.59 -13.73
CA PRO A 76 -7.08 -4.39 -14.51
C PRO A 76 -6.70 -3.56 -15.74
N ASP A 77 -7.00 -4.09 -16.92
CA ASP A 77 -6.80 -3.39 -18.17
C ASP A 77 -7.75 -2.19 -18.22
N LEU A 78 -7.22 -1.00 -17.94
CA LEU A 78 -7.95 0.26 -17.95
C LEU A 78 -8.26 0.76 -19.38
N SER A 79 -8.04 -0.05 -20.43
CA SER A 79 -8.39 0.28 -21.81
C SER A 79 -9.87 0.05 -22.17
N LEU A 80 -10.67 -0.50 -21.25
CA LEU A 80 -12.11 -0.73 -21.46
C LEU A 80 -12.98 0.19 -20.59
N SER A 81 -12.74 1.49 -20.71
CA SER A 81 -13.78 2.49 -20.46
C SER A 81 -14.27 3.00 -21.81
N ARG A 82 -15.31 2.34 -22.35
CA ARG A 82 -16.17 2.88 -23.41
C ARG A 82 -17.48 3.34 -22.80
#